data_AF-M6W857-F1
#
_entry.id   AF-M6W857-F1
#
_cell.length_a   1.000
_cell.length_b   1.000
_cell.length_c   1.000
_cell.angle_alpha   90.00
_cell.angle_beta   90.00
_cell.angle_gamma   90.00
#
_symmetry.space_group_name_H-M   'P 1'
#
loop_
_entity.id
_entity.type
_entity.pdbx_description
1 polymer ?
#
loop_
_entity_poly.entity_id
_entity_poly.type
_entity_poly.pdbx_seq_one_letter_code
_entity_poly.pdbx_strand_id
1 'polypeptide(L)'
;MSDFILYAWIPVSPEFNKKSGILEIHNKNLFRKNDYKEYEIPIHKTNFSETKISSLMIDKKYTSQELSQETLNFIAACSQAKAKAFQSKTDLQIVSDFIYPVQEVHFTSPFYKRRIYNKTKGKPHGGVDFKGAVGTPIYAINDGTVILSRPMYYEGNLTVIDHGLEVYSLYMHQSELNVKVGDKVKKEVRSAKWVPQECPQAHTFI
;
A
#
# COMPACT_ATOMS: atom_id res chain seq x y z
N MET A 1 18.55 32.14 13.17
CA MET A 1 18.70 30.88 12.41
C MET A 1 17.37 30.18 12.49
N SER A 2 16.73 29.89 11.36
CA SER A 2 15.47 29.15 11.36
C SER A 2 15.72 27.73 11.84
N ASP A 3 14.92 27.24 12.78
CA ASP A 3 14.96 25.84 13.19
C ASP A 3 14.61 24.95 11.98
N PHE A 4 15.55 24.10 11.58
CA PHE A 4 15.30 23.11 10.54
C PHE A 4 14.71 21.86 11.19
N ILE A 5 13.47 21.53 10.83
CA ILE A 5 12.81 20.30 11.25
C ILE A 5 13.05 19.24 10.17
N LEU A 6 13.51 18.05 10.59
CA LEU A 6 13.69 16.90 9.70
C LEU A 6 12.61 15.86 10.00
N TYR A 7 11.88 15.45 8.96
CA TYR A 7 10.91 14.38 9.05
C TYR A 7 11.49 13.10 8.46
N ALA A 8 11.30 11.98 9.15
CA ALA A 8 11.69 10.65 8.66
C ALA A 8 10.61 9.64 9.01
N TRP A 9 10.26 8.80 8.04
CA TRP A 9 9.38 7.65 8.24
C TRP A 9 10.24 6.41 8.45
N ILE A 10 10.04 5.73 9.58
CA ILE A 10 10.81 4.54 9.95
C ILE A 10 9.88 3.31 9.88
N PRO A 11 9.91 2.52 8.80
CA PRO A 11 9.07 1.32 8.72
C PRO A 11 9.58 0.26 9.70
N VAL A 12 8.69 -0.23 10.57
CA VAL A 12 8.97 -1.34 11.49
C VAL A 12 8.21 -2.56 11.00
N SER A 13 8.93 -3.66 10.73
CA SER A 13 8.32 -4.91 10.31
C SER A 13 7.40 -5.47 11.41
N PRO A 14 6.20 -5.98 11.08
CA PRO A 14 5.36 -6.71 12.03
C PRO A 14 6.03 -7.95 12.66
N GLU A 15 7.09 -8.48 12.02
CA GLU A 15 7.89 -9.60 12.53
C GLU A 15 9.07 -9.15 13.39
N PHE A 16 9.24 -7.85 13.61
CA PHE A 16 10.29 -7.34 14.48
C PHE A 16 10.08 -7.86 15.90
N ASN A 17 11.09 -8.56 16.42
CA ASN A 17 10.95 -9.37 17.64
C ASN A 17 11.47 -8.69 18.92
N LYS A 18 12.19 -7.56 18.80
CA LYS A 18 12.70 -6.81 19.95
C LYS A 18 11.63 -5.83 20.46
N LYS A 19 11.72 -5.48 21.74
CA LYS A 19 10.83 -4.51 22.40
C LYS A 19 11.19 -3.05 22.11
N SER A 20 12.38 -2.81 21.55
CA SER A 20 12.85 -1.50 21.12
C SER A 20 13.83 -1.63 19.96
N GLY A 21 13.98 -0.53 19.21
CA GLY A 21 15.00 -0.33 18.20
C GLY A 21 15.86 0.87 18.54
N ILE A 22 17.12 0.89 18.08
CA ILE A 22 18.02 2.03 18.24
C ILE A 22 18.04 2.78 16.92
N LEU A 23 17.67 4.06 16.95
CA LEU A 23 17.85 5.01 15.85
C LEU A 23 19.15 5.77 16.09
N GLU A 24 20.12 5.55 15.21
CA GLU A 24 21.39 6.29 15.21
C GLU A 24 21.34 7.41 14.17
N ILE A 25 21.50 8.65 14.62
CA ILE A 25 21.63 9.82 13.75
C ILE A 25 23.11 10.21 13.70
N HIS A 26 23.71 10.02 12.53
CA HIS A 26 25.14 10.30 12.29
C HIS A 26 25.32 11.69 11.68
N ASN A 27 26.07 12.55 12.35
CA ASN A 27 26.51 13.84 11.82
C ASN A 27 27.86 13.64 11.11
N LYS A 28 27.84 13.69 9.78
CA LYS A 28 29.07 13.65 8.98
C LYS A 28 29.62 15.06 8.83
N ASN A 29 30.79 15.31 9.43
CA ASN A 29 31.48 16.59 9.37
C ASN A 29 32.78 16.45 8.56
N LEU A 30 32.99 17.34 7.58
CA LEU A 30 34.19 17.32 6.73
C LEU A 30 35.49 17.68 7.47
N PHE A 31 35.38 18.43 8.57
CA PHE A 31 36.53 19.02 9.28
C PHE A 31 36.57 18.71 10.78
N ARG A 32 35.65 17.89 11.29
CA ARG A 32 35.57 17.47 12.70
C ARG A 32 35.33 15.97 12.79
N LYS A 33 35.64 15.38 13.95
CA LYS A 33 35.29 13.99 14.23
C LYS A 33 33.77 13.82 14.09
N ASN A 34 33.35 12.80 13.35
CA ASN A 34 31.94 12.45 13.23
C ASN A 34 31.37 12.17 14.63
N ASP A 35 30.23 12.77 14.93
CA ASP A 35 29.43 12.56 16.12
C ASP A 35 28.15 11.82 15.73
N TYR A 36 27.58 11.09 16.69
CA TYR A 36 26.28 10.44 16.53
C TYR A 36 25.43 10.65 17.78
N LYS A 37 24.12 10.57 17.60
CA LYS A 37 23.14 10.51 18.67
C LYS A 37 22.30 9.26 18.52
N GLU A 38 22.03 8.59 19.63
CA GLU A 38 21.17 7.42 19.69
C GLU A 38 19.84 7.78 20.33
N TYR A 39 18.78 7.22 19.78
CA TYR A 39 17.43 7.30 20.33
C TYR A 39 16.86 5.89 20.42
N GLU A 40 16.44 5.50 21.62
CA GLU A 40 15.69 4.26 21.80
C GLU A 40 14.23 4.49 21.40
N ILE A 41 13.75 3.73 20.43
CA ILE A 41 12.37 3.76 19.96
C ILE A 41 11.64 2.54 20.55
N PRO A 42 10.71 2.73 21.49
CA PRO A 42 9.92 1.63 22.03
C PRO A 42 9.03 1.04 20.95
N ILE A 43 8.98 -0.30 20.87
CA ILE A 43 8.20 -1.03 19.89
C ILE A 43 7.17 -1.89 20.62
N HIS A 44 5.91 -1.56 20.38
CA HIS A 44 4.78 -2.29 20.93
C HIS A 44 4.35 -3.40 19.97
N LYS A 45 4.52 -4.65 20.41
CA LYS A 45 4.09 -5.81 19.62
C LYS A 45 2.58 -5.80 19.44
N THR A 46 2.12 -5.85 18.20
CA THR A 46 0.71 -5.99 17.85
C THR A 46 0.42 -7.44 17.48
N ASN A 47 -0.68 -7.99 18.01
CA ASN A 47 -1.15 -9.32 17.63
C ASN A 47 -2.07 -9.20 16.42
N PHE A 48 -1.76 -9.95 15.35
CA PHE A 48 -2.54 -9.96 14.12
C PHE A 48 -3.41 -11.21 14.02
N SER A 49 -4.62 -11.06 13.46
CA SER A 49 -5.59 -12.15 13.37
C SER A 49 -5.14 -13.25 12.39
N GLU A 50 -5.43 -14.51 12.72
CA GLU A 50 -5.25 -15.66 11.82
C GLU A 50 -6.62 -16.27 11.49
N THR A 51 -6.84 -16.69 10.24
CA THR A 51 -8.02 -17.46 9.82
C THR A 51 -7.57 -18.84 9.37
N LYS A 52 -8.03 -19.88 10.07
CA LYS A 52 -7.78 -21.27 9.71
C LYS A 52 -8.80 -21.69 8.66
N ILE A 53 -8.32 -22.08 7.49
CA ILE A 53 -9.17 -22.61 6.42
C ILE A 53 -8.84 -24.11 6.29
N SER A 54 -9.80 -24.95 6.67
CA SER A 54 -9.61 -26.40 6.86
C SER A 54 -9.35 -27.17 5.58
N SER A 55 -9.88 -26.70 4.44
CA SER A 55 -9.59 -27.25 3.12
C SER A 55 -9.82 -26.18 2.07
N LEU A 56 -8.80 -25.93 1.24
CA LEU A 56 -8.99 -25.29 -0.06
C LEU A 56 -8.75 -26.37 -1.10
N MET A 57 -9.84 -27.02 -1.52
CA MET A 57 -9.81 -27.80 -2.75
C MET A 57 -9.85 -26.80 -3.91
N ILE A 58 -8.67 -26.30 -4.28
CA ILE A 58 -8.55 -25.57 -5.53
C ILE A 58 -8.55 -26.62 -6.64
N ASP A 59 -9.58 -26.59 -7.48
CA ASP A 59 -9.66 -27.43 -8.67
C ASP A 59 -8.34 -27.33 -9.45
N LYS A 60 -7.78 -28.47 -9.85
CA LYS A 60 -6.47 -28.55 -10.54
C LYS A 60 -6.42 -27.66 -11.78
N LYS A 61 -7.57 -27.37 -12.41
CA LYS A 61 -7.66 -26.41 -13.52
C LYS A 61 -7.16 -25.00 -13.19
N TYR A 62 -7.17 -24.60 -11.91
CA TYR A 62 -6.68 -23.30 -11.43
C TYR A 62 -5.29 -23.35 -10.77
N THR A 63 -4.71 -24.53 -10.59
CA THR A 63 -3.41 -24.72 -9.88
C THR A 63 -2.33 -25.35 -10.75
N SER A 64 -2.67 -25.86 -11.93
CA SER A 64 -1.74 -26.64 -12.77
C SER A 64 -1.76 -26.30 -14.26
N GLN A 65 -2.38 -25.19 -14.68
CA GLN A 65 -2.12 -24.66 -16.02
C GLN A 65 -0.86 -23.80 -15.98
N GLU A 66 0.16 -24.19 -16.74
CA GLU A 66 1.28 -23.30 -17.02
C GLU A 66 0.73 -22.00 -17.60
N LEU A 67 1.14 -20.87 -17.02
CA LEU A 67 0.70 -19.56 -17.49
C LEU A 67 1.16 -19.38 -18.94
N SER A 68 0.28 -18.89 -19.80
CA SER A 68 0.64 -18.61 -21.19
C SER A 68 1.82 -17.64 -21.26
N GLN A 69 2.61 -17.71 -22.33
CA GLN A 69 3.72 -16.76 -22.52
C GLN A 69 3.24 -15.31 -22.54
N GLU A 70 2.04 -15.05 -23.08
CA GLU A 70 1.39 -13.74 -23.04
C GLU A 70 1.14 -13.28 -21.59
N THR A 71 0.58 -14.16 -20.76
CA THR A 71 0.35 -13.89 -19.34
C THR A 71 1.66 -13.60 -18.60
N LEU A 72 2.71 -14.40 -18.84
CA LEU A 72 4.02 -14.19 -18.24
C LEU A 72 4.64 -12.86 -18.66
N ASN A 73 4.53 -12.50 -19.94
CA ASN A 73 4.98 -11.21 -20.47
C ASN A 73 4.21 -10.05 -19.84
N PHE A 74 2.90 -10.20 -19.64
CA PHE A 74 2.07 -9.18 -18.98
C PHE A 74 2.45 -9.01 -17.51
N ILE A 75 2.69 -10.11 -16.77
CA ILE A 75 3.19 -10.07 -15.39
C ILE A 75 4.55 -9.38 -15.33
N ALA A 76 5.46 -9.67 -16.26
CA ALA A 76 6.76 -9.01 -16.34
C ALA A 76 6.62 -7.50 -16.59
N ALA A 77 5.76 -7.09 -17.52
CA ALA A 77 5.47 -5.68 -17.80
C ALA A 77 4.85 -4.96 -16.59
N CYS A 78 3.97 -5.62 -15.85
CA CYS A 78 3.42 -5.11 -14.59
C CYS A 78 4.52 -4.90 -13.54
N SER A 79 5.41 -5.88 -13.39
CA SER A 79 6.56 -5.78 -12.46
C SER A 79 7.47 -4.60 -12.81
N GLN A 80 7.80 -4.43 -14.09
CA GLN A 80 8.60 -3.30 -14.58
C GLN A 80 7.90 -1.95 -14.35
N ALA A 81 6.59 -1.87 -14.59
CA ALA A 81 5.83 -0.64 -14.36
C ALA A 81 5.86 -0.21 -12.87
N LYS A 82 5.71 -1.17 -11.93
CA LYS A 82 5.86 -0.90 -10.50
C LYS A 82 7.27 -0.49 -10.13
N ALA A 83 8.28 -1.20 -10.63
CA ALA A 83 9.68 -0.88 -10.37
C ALA A 83 10.06 0.52 -10.86
N LYS A 84 9.48 0.98 -11.98
CA LYS A 84 9.63 2.34 -12.48
C LYS A 84 8.89 3.36 -11.61
N ALA A 85 7.65 3.07 -11.23
CA ALA A 85 6.84 3.99 -10.42
C ALA A 85 7.50 4.29 -9.06
N PHE A 86 7.99 3.25 -8.37
CA PHE A 86 8.65 3.39 -7.06
C PHE A 86 10.06 3.99 -7.10
N GLN A 87 10.57 4.37 -8.28
CA GLN A 87 11.76 5.23 -8.37
C GLN A 87 11.43 6.71 -8.13
N SER A 88 10.15 7.08 -8.12
CA SER A 88 9.72 8.44 -7.76
C SER A 88 10.22 8.79 -6.37
N LYS A 89 10.85 9.95 -6.23
CA LYS A 89 11.23 10.53 -4.94
C LYS A 89 10.85 11.99 -4.98
N THR A 90 9.71 12.31 -4.40
CA THR A 90 9.21 13.68 -4.31
C THR A 90 9.40 14.24 -2.91
N ASP A 91 9.44 15.57 -2.81
CA ASP A 91 9.40 16.27 -1.55
C ASP A 91 8.08 16.00 -0.81
N LEU A 92 8.06 16.25 0.50
CA LEU A 92 6.89 16.03 1.34
C LEU A 92 5.64 16.74 0.78
N GLN A 93 4.61 15.96 0.45
CA GLN A 93 3.30 16.46 0.00
C GLN A 93 2.20 16.24 1.05
N ILE A 94 2.49 15.49 2.13
CA ILE A 94 1.58 15.29 3.25
C ILE A 94 1.39 16.62 3.98
N VAL A 95 0.18 17.19 3.89
CA VAL A 95 -0.16 18.48 4.51
C VAL A 95 -1.01 18.34 5.78
N SER A 96 -1.57 17.16 6.03
CA SER A 96 -2.52 16.94 7.12
C SER A 96 -2.69 15.44 7.44
N ASP A 97 -3.45 15.13 8.49
CA ASP A 97 -3.78 13.76 8.86
C ASP A 97 -4.45 12.99 7.71
N PHE A 98 -4.13 11.71 7.64
CA PHE A 98 -4.70 10.78 6.67
C PHE A 98 -6.20 10.55 6.95
N ILE A 99 -6.97 10.40 5.88
CA ILE A 99 -8.37 9.99 5.94
C ILE A 99 -8.53 8.55 5.48
N TYR A 100 -9.67 7.95 5.80
CA TYR A 100 -10.07 6.74 5.12
C TYR A 100 -10.41 7.02 3.65
N PRO A 101 -10.08 6.08 2.75
CA PRO A 101 -10.32 6.21 1.32
C PRO A 101 -11.78 5.96 0.91
N VAL A 102 -12.65 5.59 1.87
CA VAL A 102 -14.09 5.36 1.68
C VAL A 102 -14.88 6.06 2.77
N GLN A 103 -16.12 6.45 2.49
CA GLN A 103 -16.98 7.12 3.47
C GLN A 103 -17.48 6.17 4.57
N GLU A 104 -17.95 4.97 4.18
CA GLU A 104 -18.43 3.96 5.12
C GLU A 104 -17.34 2.94 5.44
N VAL A 105 -16.67 3.14 6.57
CA VAL A 105 -15.51 2.32 6.95
C VAL A 105 -15.96 1.00 7.56
N HIS A 106 -15.87 -0.06 6.77
CA HIS A 106 -16.11 -1.43 7.22
C HIS A 106 -14.99 -2.35 6.76
N PHE A 107 -14.15 -2.79 7.69
CA PHE A 107 -13.05 -3.71 7.39
C PHE A 107 -13.56 -5.13 7.15
N THR A 108 -13.19 -5.72 6.03
CA THR A 108 -13.46 -7.15 5.75
C THR A 108 -12.21 -8.01 5.99
N SER A 109 -11.02 -7.44 5.79
CA SER A 109 -9.73 -8.06 6.07
C SER A 109 -8.73 -7.03 6.60
N PRO A 110 -8.37 -7.08 7.89
CA PRO A 110 -7.39 -6.16 8.46
C PRO A 110 -5.95 -6.47 7.98
N PHE A 111 -5.07 -5.50 8.20
CA PHE A 111 -3.64 -5.60 7.94
C PHE A 111 -3.00 -6.80 8.63
N TYR A 112 -2.08 -7.43 7.93
CA TYR A 112 -1.29 -8.58 8.37
C TYR A 112 -2.10 -9.83 8.76
N LYS A 113 -3.40 -9.86 8.46
CA LYS A 113 -4.22 -11.07 8.64
C LYS A 113 -3.63 -12.21 7.83
N ARG A 114 -3.46 -13.37 8.47
CA ARG A 114 -2.90 -14.58 7.83
C ARG A 114 -3.96 -15.62 7.61
N ARG A 115 -3.94 -16.24 6.43
CA ARG A 115 -4.72 -17.44 6.14
C ARG A 115 -3.82 -18.66 6.32
N ILE A 116 -4.32 -19.69 6.98
CA ILE A 116 -3.64 -20.97 7.16
C ILE A 116 -4.36 -22.01 6.33
N TYR A 117 -3.65 -22.60 5.37
CA TYR A 117 -4.16 -23.62 4.45
C TYR A 117 -3.44 -24.94 4.74
N ASN A 118 -4.17 -26.00 5.07
CA ASN A 118 -3.59 -27.33 5.31
C ASN A 118 -2.37 -27.31 6.27
N LYS A 119 -2.45 -26.52 7.36
CA LYS A 119 -1.37 -26.25 8.34
C LYS A 119 -0.18 -25.42 7.83
N THR A 120 -0.18 -24.99 6.58
CA THR A 120 0.83 -24.07 6.02
C THR A 120 0.33 -22.64 6.12
N LYS A 121 1.16 -21.74 6.67
CA LYS A 121 0.84 -20.31 6.72
C LYS A 121 0.99 -19.71 5.32
N GLY A 122 -0.07 -19.10 4.81
CA GLY A 122 -0.01 -18.27 3.61
C GLY A 122 0.68 -16.93 3.88
N LYS A 123 0.94 -16.16 2.82
CA LYS A 123 1.45 -14.79 2.95
C LYS A 123 0.44 -13.93 3.73
N PRO A 124 0.90 -13.07 4.66
CA PRO A 124 0.03 -12.12 5.34
C PRO A 124 -0.56 -11.12 4.37
N HIS A 125 -1.73 -10.57 4.71
CA HIS A 125 -2.34 -9.48 3.97
C HIS A 125 -1.49 -8.21 4.11
N GLY A 126 -1.04 -7.64 2.98
CA GLY A 126 -0.14 -6.49 2.94
C GLY A 126 -0.82 -5.12 3.05
N GLY A 127 -2.16 -5.07 3.02
CA GLY A 127 -2.97 -3.87 3.11
C GLY A 127 -4.23 -4.10 3.94
N VAL A 128 -5.29 -3.35 3.66
CA VAL A 128 -6.58 -3.45 4.35
C VAL A 128 -7.72 -3.50 3.34
N ASP A 129 -8.67 -4.41 3.57
CA ASP A 129 -9.84 -4.54 2.69
C ASP A 129 -11.02 -3.79 3.28
N PHE A 130 -11.59 -2.92 2.44
CA PHE A 130 -12.80 -2.16 2.76
C PHE A 130 -13.99 -2.79 2.05
N LYS A 131 -15.11 -2.90 2.75
CA LYS A 131 -16.38 -3.27 2.12
C LYS A 131 -16.82 -2.14 1.19
N GLY A 132 -17.11 -2.48 -0.06
CA GLY A 132 -17.67 -1.57 -1.05
C GLY A 132 -18.40 -2.35 -2.13
N ALA A 133 -19.44 -1.76 -2.71
CA ALA A 133 -20.03 -2.26 -3.97
C ALA A 133 -19.19 -1.77 -5.16
N VAL A 134 -19.34 -2.41 -6.32
CA VAL A 134 -18.76 -1.89 -7.58
C VAL A 134 -19.26 -0.45 -7.80
N GLY A 135 -18.35 0.45 -8.19
CA GLY A 135 -18.65 1.87 -8.34
C GLY A 135 -18.68 2.68 -7.05
N THR A 136 -18.40 2.07 -5.89
CA THR A 136 -18.21 2.84 -4.64
C THR A 136 -17.07 3.84 -4.86
N PRO A 137 -17.30 5.15 -4.60
CA PRO A 137 -16.24 6.14 -4.73
C PRO A 137 -15.06 5.85 -3.81
N ILE A 138 -13.85 5.97 -4.36
CA ILE A 138 -12.58 5.82 -3.65
C ILE A 138 -11.87 7.17 -3.68
N TYR A 139 -11.36 7.58 -2.53
CA TYR A 139 -10.74 8.88 -2.33
C TYR A 139 -9.26 8.76 -1.99
N ALA A 140 -8.47 9.75 -2.42
CA ALA A 140 -7.07 9.85 -2.03
C ALA A 140 -6.96 10.10 -0.52
N ILE A 141 -6.22 9.24 0.18
CA ILE A 141 -6.06 9.32 1.65
C ILE A 141 -5.29 10.56 2.12
N ASN A 142 -4.53 11.18 1.20
CA ASN A 142 -3.82 12.43 1.40
C ASN A 142 -3.50 13.10 0.06
N ASP A 143 -2.97 14.32 0.11
CA ASP A 143 -2.40 15.02 -1.04
C ASP A 143 -1.22 14.25 -1.64
N GLY A 144 -1.09 14.24 -2.96
CA GLY A 144 0.03 13.57 -3.61
C GLY A 144 0.02 13.67 -5.11
N THR A 145 0.93 12.93 -5.74
CA THR A 145 1.06 12.83 -7.20
C THR A 145 0.90 11.38 -7.63
N VAL A 146 0.05 11.12 -8.62
CA VAL A 146 -0.17 9.78 -9.17
C VAL A 146 1.07 9.32 -9.93
N ILE A 147 1.67 8.21 -9.50
CA ILE A 147 2.90 7.65 -10.10
C ILE A 147 2.64 6.35 -10.88
N LEU A 148 1.48 5.74 -10.69
CA LEU A 148 1.01 4.59 -11.46
C LEU A 148 -0.51 4.61 -11.52
N SER A 149 -1.09 4.37 -12.70
CA SER A 149 -2.53 4.21 -12.90
C SER A 149 -2.76 3.35 -14.13
N ARG A 150 -2.99 2.04 -13.95
CA ARG A 150 -3.16 1.08 -15.06
C ARG A 150 -3.73 -0.29 -14.61
N PRO A 151 -4.24 -1.10 -15.55
CA PRO A 151 -4.53 -2.51 -15.29
C PRO A 151 -3.26 -3.31 -15.00
N MET A 152 -3.37 -4.23 -14.05
CA MET A 152 -2.31 -5.10 -13.54
C MET A 152 -2.84 -6.53 -13.36
N TYR A 153 -1.95 -7.51 -13.41
CA TYR A 153 -2.34 -8.92 -13.33
C TYR A 153 -2.91 -9.33 -11.96
N TYR A 154 -2.24 -8.95 -10.86
CA TYR A 154 -2.66 -9.36 -9.51
C TYR A 154 -3.56 -8.35 -8.84
N GLU A 155 -3.30 -7.07 -9.05
CA GLU A 155 -3.98 -5.95 -8.39
C GLU A 155 -5.25 -5.49 -9.13
N GLY A 156 -5.55 -6.06 -10.30
CA GLY A 156 -6.57 -5.49 -11.20
C GLY A 156 -6.20 -4.06 -11.61
N ASN A 157 -7.15 -3.13 -11.58
CA ASN A 157 -6.82 -1.72 -11.76
C ASN A 157 -6.09 -1.19 -10.52
N LEU A 158 -4.84 -0.76 -10.72
CA LEU A 158 -3.96 -0.24 -9.69
C LEU A 158 -3.72 1.26 -9.89
N THR A 159 -3.98 2.03 -8.84
CA THR A 159 -3.51 3.41 -8.72
C THR A 159 -2.50 3.50 -7.58
N VAL A 160 -1.40 4.22 -7.78
CA VAL A 160 -0.40 4.49 -6.75
C VAL A 160 -0.16 5.99 -6.69
N ILE A 161 -0.25 6.54 -5.48
CA ILE A 161 -0.01 7.95 -5.19
C ILE A 161 1.26 8.08 -4.35
N ASP A 162 2.18 8.92 -4.81
CA ASP A 162 3.37 9.35 -4.07
C ASP A 162 3.04 10.60 -3.24
N HIS A 163 3.19 10.49 -1.93
CA HIS A 163 2.94 11.54 -0.95
C HIS A 163 4.24 12.25 -0.51
N GLY A 164 5.38 11.91 -1.11
CA GLY A 164 6.70 12.40 -0.76
C GLY A 164 7.38 11.58 0.33
N LEU A 165 8.71 11.73 0.42
CA LEU A 165 9.56 10.99 1.37
C LEU A 165 9.35 9.46 1.32
N GLU A 166 9.13 8.92 0.12
CA GLU A 166 8.91 7.48 -0.13
C GLU A 166 7.68 6.90 0.59
N VAL A 167 6.70 7.76 0.92
CA VAL A 167 5.39 7.36 1.43
C VAL A 167 4.42 7.23 0.26
N TYR A 168 3.85 6.03 0.08
CA TYR A 168 2.94 5.73 -1.01
C TYR A 168 1.61 5.19 -0.48
N SER A 169 0.52 5.50 -1.18
CA SER A 169 -0.75 4.78 -1.05
C SER A 169 -1.07 4.03 -2.34
N LEU A 170 -1.59 2.81 -2.20
CA LEU A 170 -1.92 1.91 -3.30
C LEU A 170 -3.42 1.62 -3.25
N TYR A 171 -4.09 1.66 -4.39
CA TYR A 171 -5.53 1.40 -4.50
C TYR A 171 -5.72 0.31 -5.55
N MET A 172 -6.19 -0.86 -5.13
CA MET A 172 -6.27 -2.06 -5.95
C MET A 172 -7.72 -2.47 -6.18
N HIS A 173 -7.93 -3.28 -7.23
CA HIS A 173 -9.21 -3.86 -7.61
C HIS A 173 -10.31 -2.83 -7.87
N GLN A 174 -9.91 -1.65 -8.34
CA GLN A 174 -10.86 -0.61 -8.76
C GLN A 174 -11.62 -1.09 -10.00
N SER A 175 -12.91 -0.76 -10.10
CA SER A 175 -13.68 -1.07 -11.32
C SER A 175 -13.21 -0.23 -12.52
N GLU A 176 -12.76 0.99 -12.26
CA GLU A 176 -12.34 1.96 -13.28
C GLU A 176 -11.11 2.76 -12.82
N LEU A 177 -10.36 3.33 -13.77
CA LEU A 177 -9.22 4.20 -13.50
C LEU A 177 -9.57 5.63 -13.92
N ASN A 178 -9.71 6.50 -12.92
CA ASN A 178 -10.20 7.87 -13.10
C ASN A 178 -9.11 8.94 -13.02
N VAL A 179 -7.86 8.52 -12.84
CA VAL A 179 -6.68 9.38 -12.77
C VAL A 179 -5.58 8.84 -13.68
N LYS A 180 -4.65 9.71 -14.06
CA LYS A 180 -3.51 9.40 -14.92
C LYS A 180 -2.21 9.70 -14.19
N VAL A 181 -1.13 9.05 -14.63
CA VAL A 181 0.21 9.32 -14.11
C VAL A 181 0.56 10.80 -14.33
N GLY A 182 1.03 11.46 -13.27
CA GLY A 182 1.32 12.89 -13.24
C GLY A 182 0.21 13.75 -12.63
N ASP A 183 -1.00 13.22 -12.48
CA ASP A 183 -2.09 13.98 -11.85
C ASP A 183 -1.77 14.30 -10.39
N LYS A 184 -1.99 15.56 -10.01
CA LYS A 184 -1.94 15.99 -8.61
C LYS A 184 -3.31 15.78 -8.00
N VAL A 185 -3.35 15.04 -6.89
CA VAL A 185 -4.57 14.75 -6.15
C VAL A 185 -4.54 15.43 -4.80
N LYS A 186 -5.73 15.75 -4.29
CA LYS A 186 -5.93 16.32 -2.97
C LYS A 186 -6.65 15.34 -2.08
N LYS A 187 -6.38 15.42 -0.78
CA LYS A 187 -7.15 14.74 0.24
C LYS A 187 -8.58 15.24 0.19
N GLU A 188 -9.53 14.36 -0.12
CA GLU A 188 -10.90 14.81 -0.34
C GLU A 188 -11.94 13.79 0.09
N VAL A 189 -12.87 14.19 0.95
CA VAL A 189 -13.95 13.31 1.42
C VAL A 189 -15.27 13.60 0.68
N ARG A 190 -15.36 14.68 -0.13
CA ARG A 190 -16.67 15.29 -0.48
C ARG A 190 -16.85 15.98 -1.86
N SER A 191 -15.95 15.95 -2.83
CA SER A 191 -16.07 16.78 -4.06
C SER A 191 -15.76 16.06 -5.38
N ALA A 192 -16.09 14.78 -5.55
CA ALA A 192 -16.20 14.21 -6.89
C ALA A 192 -17.34 13.19 -6.95
N LYS A 193 -18.48 13.65 -7.49
CA LYS A 193 -19.53 12.75 -7.99
C LYS A 193 -18.92 11.97 -9.14
N TRP A 194 -18.70 10.67 -8.94
CA TRP A 194 -18.47 9.71 -10.02
C TRP A 194 -19.76 8.93 -10.22
N VAL A 195 -20.27 8.93 -11.45
CA VAL A 195 -21.51 8.24 -11.85
C VAL A 195 -21.12 6.87 -12.40
N PRO A 196 -21.62 5.75 -11.85
CA PRO A 196 -21.25 4.42 -12.31
C PRO A 196 -22.16 3.91 -13.43
N GLN A 197 -21.62 3.04 -14.29
CA GLN A 197 -22.40 2.06 -15.06
C GLN A 197 -22.08 0.65 -14.55
N GLU A 198 -23.13 -0.17 -14.36
CA GLU A 198 -23.19 -1.33 -13.46
C GLU A 198 -22.38 -2.58 -13.91
N CYS A 199 -21.85 -3.34 -12.94
CA CYS A 199 -21.75 -4.81 -13.01
C CYS A 199 -21.48 -5.40 -11.59
N PRO A 200 -21.96 -6.61 -11.24
CA PRO A 200 -22.02 -7.06 -9.85
C PRO A 200 -20.77 -7.83 -9.41
N GLN A 201 -20.34 -7.54 -8.18
CA GLN A 201 -19.33 -8.22 -7.35
C GLN A 201 -17.86 -7.83 -7.58
N ALA A 202 -17.36 -6.90 -6.76
CA ALA A 202 -15.94 -6.73 -6.50
C ALA A 202 -15.70 -6.27 -5.06
N HIS A 203 -14.64 -6.79 -4.43
CA HIS A 203 -14.12 -6.34 -3.14
C HIS A 203 -12.99 -5.33 -3.39
N THR A 204 -12.97 -4.22 -2.68
CA THR A 204 -11.95 -3.15 -2.82
C THR A 204 -10.81 -3.38 -1.81
N PHE A 205 -9.57 -3.34 -2.30
CA PHE A 205 -8.36 -3.46 -1.46
C PHE A 205 -7.59 -2.15 -1.51
N ILE A 206 -7.10 -1.68 -0.36
CA ILE A 206 -6.33 -0.43 -0.21
C ILE A 206 -5.12 -0.68 0.70
#